data_AF-X0XRU3-F1
#
_entry.id   AF-X0XRU3-F1
#
_cell.length_a   1.000
_cell.length_b   1.000
_cell.length_c   1.000
_cell.angle_alpha   90.00
_cell.angle_beta   90.00
_cell.angle_gamma   90.00
#
_symmetry.space_group_name_H-M   'P 1'
#
loop_
_entity.id
_entity.type
_entity.pdbx_description
1 polymer ?
#
loop_
_entity_poly.entity_id
_entity_poly.type
_entity_poly.pdbx_seq_one_letter_code
_entity_poly.pdbx_strand_id
1 'polypeptide(L)'
;ANAGVDTSNVGGGVVSLLPQNPDQSAERIRVAIQEKKAGISIGVIISDTFGRPWREGHTNVAIGLAGMSAMKDYVGQTDPHGNVLRVSTMAVADELAAAAELVMEKLSRVPVAIVRGFDYQRAEGSARELIRPADRDLFR
;
A
#
# COMPACT_ATOMS: atom_id res chain seq x y z
N ALA A 1 7.53 9.51 9.45
CA ALA A 1 7.91 10.30 10.65
C ALA A 1 7.23 9.69 11.88
N ASN A 2 7.64 10.05 13.10
CA ASN A 2 6.99 9.66 14.36
C ASN A 2 6.74 8.16 14.58
N ALA A 3 7.49 7.27 13.91
CA ALA A 3 7.24 5.83 13.91
C ALA A 3 5.79 5.42 13.53
N GLY A 4 5.09 6.27 12.76
CA GLY A 4 3.68 6.07 12.38
C GLY A 4 2.69 6.28 13.53
N VAL A 5 3.10 6.95 14.60
CA VAL A 5 2.18 7.39 15.66
C VAL A 5 1.46 8.65 15.20
N ASP A 6 0.13 8.62 15.25
CA ASP A 6 -0.73 9.74 14.87
C ASP A 6 -1.57 10.24 16.06
N THR A 7 -1.69 11.55 16.19
CA THR A 7 -2.51 12.26 17.17
C THR A 7 -3.75 12.89 16.52
N SER A 8 -3.85 12.85 15.19
CA SER A 8 -4.98 13.36 14.44
C SER A 8 -6.10 12.32 14.37
N ASN A 9 -7.35 12.79 14.23
CA ASN A 9 -8.54 11.93 14.14
C ASN A 9 -8.76 10.94 15.31
N VAL A 10 -8.13 11.20 16.46
CA VAL A 10 -8.31 10.45 17.72
C VAL A 10 -8.84 11.35 18.84
N GLY A 11 -9.42 10.74 19.88
CA GLY A 11 -9.88 11.46 21.06
C GLY A 11 -8.74 12.14 21.83
N GLY A 12 -9.04 13.19 22.58
CA GLY A 12 -8.04 13.89 23.39
C GLY A 12 -7.36 12.96 24.41
N GLY A 13 -6.03 13.03 24.49
CA GLY A 13 -5.24 12.27 25.46
C GLY A 13 -4.86 10.84 25.03
N VAL A 14 -5.17 10.44 23.79
CA VAL A 14 -4.74 9.15 23.21
C VAL A 14 -4.02 9.36 21.89
N VAL A 15 -3.27 8.33 21.46
CA VAL A 15 -2.58 8.28 20.17
C VAL A 15 -2.95 7.01 19.42
N SER A 16 -2.98 7.10 18.10
CA SER A 16 -3.09 5.93 17.22
C SER A 16 -1.69 5.39 16.94
N LEU A 17 -1.47 4.11 17.19
CA LEU A 17 -0.26 3.40 16.80
C LEU A 17 -0.52 2.67 15.48
N LEU A 18 0.55 2.43 14.71
CA LEU A 18 0.47 1.48 13.60
C LEU A 18 0.01 0.10 14.08
N PRO A 19 -0.73 -0.66 13.25
CA PRO A 19 -1.03 -2.04 13.55
C PRO A 19 0.26 -2.85 13.77
N GLN A 20 0.26 -3.75 14.75
CA GLN A 20 1.42 -4.62 15.02
C GLN A 20 1.81 -5.48 13.82
N ASN A 21 0.81 -5.91 13.03
CA ASN A 21 1.01 -6.64 11.79
C ASN A 21 -0.04 -6.20 10.76
N PRO A 22 0.24 -5.14 9.96
CA PRO A 22 -0.73 -4.60 9.01
C PRO A 22 -1.10 -5.58 7.88
N ASP A 23 -0.16 -6.43 7.41
CA ASP A 23 -0.44 -7.48 6.42
C ASP A 23 -1.47 -8.48 6.97
N GLN A 24 -1.32 -8.89 8.23
CA GLN A 24 -2.31 -9.77 8.87
C GLN A 24 -3.68 -9.09 9.03
N SER A 25 -3.70 -7.78 9.32
CA SER A 25 -4.96 -7.01 9.34
C SER A 25 -5.62 -6.98 7.94
N ALA A 26 -4.84 -6.77 6.89
CA ALA A 26 -5.32 -6.80 5.50
C ALA A 26 -5.91 -8.18 5.15
N GLU A 27 -5.22 -9.27 5.52
CA GLU A 27 -5.67 -10.64 5.26
C GLU A 27 -6.97 -10.96 5.99
N ARG A 28 -7.11 -10.55 7.27
CA ARG A 28 -8.38 -10.73 8.01
C ARG A 28 -9.55 -10.02 7.34
N ILE A 29 -9.34 -8.80 6.83
CA ILE A 29 -10.37 -8.05 6.10
C ILE A 29 -10.72 -8.77 4.80
N ARG A 30 -9.70 -9.21 4.04
CA ARG A 30 -9.87 -9.96 2.79
C ARG A 30 -10.71 -11.22 3.01
N VAL A 31 -10.35 -12.05 3.98
CA VAL A 31 -11.07 -13.28 4.33
C VAL A 31 -12.50 -12.97 4.74
N ALA A 32 -12.72 -12.00 5.64
CA ALA A 32 -14.06 -11.64 6.09
C ALA A 32 -14.97 -11.13 4.95
N ILE A 33 -14.41 -10.43 3.96
CA ILE A 33 -15.15 -10.00 2.77
C ILE A 33 -15.48 -11.21 1.88
N GLN A 34 -14.50 -12.09 1.64
CA GLN A 34 -14.68 -13.31 0.84
C GLN A 34 -15.78 -14.22 1.42
N GLU A 35 -15.77 -14.43 2.74
CA GLU A 35 -16.78 -15.23 3.44
C GLU A 35 -18.19 -14.65 3.28
N LYS A 36 -18.33 -13.32 3.36
CA LYS A 36 -19.63 -12.63 3.23
C LYS A 36 -20.09 -12.48 1.78
N LYS A 37 -19.18 -12.55 0.81
CA LYS A 37 -19.43 -12.32 -0.61
C LYS A 37 -18.82 -13.46 -1.43
N ALA A 38 -19.53 -14.58 -1.43
CA ALA A 38 -19.13 -15.77 -2.16
C ALA A 38 -18.69 -15.45 -3.60
N GLY A 39 -17.52 -15.95 -3.98
CA GLY A 39 -16.97 -15.83 -5.33
C GLY A 39 -16.20 -14.55 -5.65
N ILE A 40 -16.06 -13.62 -4.71
CA ILE A 40 -15.28 -12.38 -4.94
C ILE A 40 -13.89 -12.53 -4.33
N SER A 41 -12.85 -12.56 -5.17
CA SER A 41 -11.47 -12.49 -4.71
C SER A 41 -10.88 -11.11 -4.98
N ILE A 42 -10.41 -10.44 -3.93
CA ILE A 42 -9.89 -9.07 -3.93
C ILE A 42 -8.50 -8.99 -3.32
N GLY A 43 -7.76 -7.94 -3.69
CA GLY A 43 -6.63 -7.43 -2.93
C GLY A 43 -7.11 -6.43 -1.88
N VAL A 44 -6.39 -6.34 -0.76
CA VAL A 44 -6.63 -5.38 0.32
C VAL A 44 -5.33 -4.68 0.64
N ILE A 45 -5.37 -3.34 0.72
CA ILE A 45 -4.25 -2.49 1.12
C ILE A 45 -4.66 -1.76 2.40
N ILE A 46 -3.81 -1.80 3.41
CA ILE A 46 -3.85 -0.87 4.54
C ILE A 46 -2.86 0.24 4.23
N SER A 47 -3.33 1.47 4.21
CA SER A 47 -2.51 2.64 3.91
C SER A 47 -2.36 3.57 5.11
N ASP A 48 -1.29 4.34 5.10
CA ASP A 48 -1.08 5.45 6.05
C ASP A 48 -0.35 6.62 5.38
N THR A 49 -0.47 7.80 5.95
CA THR A 49 0.00 9.07 5.37
C THR A 49 1.46 9.36 5.74
N PHE A 50 2.34 9.39 4.74
CA PHE A 50 3.78 9.59 4.91
C PHE A 50 4.29 10.80 4.12
N GLY A 51 5.28 11.50 4.69
CA GLY A 51 6.14 12.40 3.94
C GLY A 51 7.20 11.60 3.16
N ARG A 52 7.86 12.23 2.18
CA ARG A 52 8.90 11.56 1.39
C ARG A 52 10.08 12.50 1.10
N PRO A 53 11.32 11.98 1.00
CA PRO A 53 12.49 12.82 0.73
C PRO A 53 12.31 13.73 -0.49
N TRP A 54 12.88 14.94 -0.39
CA TRP A 54 12.96 15.95 -1.45
C TRP A 54 11.64 16.56 -1.93
N ARG A 55 10.49 16.20 -1.34
CA ARG A 55 9.18 16.74 -1.75
C ARG A 55 8.39 17.22 -0.55
N GLU A 56 7.78 18.39 -0.71
CA GLU A 56 6.79 18.91 0.23
C GLU A 56 5.46 18.17 0.12
N GLY A 57 4.75 18.07 1.24
CA GLY A 57 3.47 17.40 1.35
C GLY A 57 3.56 15.89 1.61
N HIS A 58 2.41 15.32 1.96
CA HIS A 58 2.28 13.90 2.31
C HIS A 58 1.57 13.11 1.20
N THR A 59 1.73 11.80 1.19
CA THR A 59 0.96 10.88 0.36
C THR A 59 0.72 9.58 1.12
N ASN A 60 -0.34 8.88 0.79
CA ASN A 60 -0.57 7.56 1.37
C ASN A 60 0.38 6.54 0.75
N VAL A 61 0.93 5.68 1.59
CA VAL A 61 1.76 4.53 1.21
C VAL A 61 1.12 3.26 1.78
N ALA A 62 1.39 2.12 1.17
CA ALA A 62 0.95 0.83 1.66
C ALA A 62 1.79 0.42 2.88
N ILE A 63 1.13 0.18 4.01
CA ILE A 63 1.76 -0.37 5.23
C ILE A 63 1.38 -1.83 5.48
N GLY A 64 0.30 -2.31 4.85
CA GLY A 64 -0.15 -3.69 4.87
C GLY A 64 -0.80 -4.11 3.56
N LEU A 65 -0.65 -5.38 3.17
CA LEU A 65 -1.09 -5.92 1.90
C LEU A 65 -1.62 -7.36 2.04
N ALA A 66 -2.63 -7.70 1.27
CA ALA A 66 -3.11 -9.08 1.11
C ALA A 66 -3.74 -9.32 -0.27
N GLY A 67 -3.57 -10.53 -0.82
CA GLY A 67 -4.23 -10.98 -2.05
C GLY A 67 -3.73 -10.36 -3.36
N MET A 68 -2.62 -9.63 -3.33
CA MET A 68 -1.97 -9.07 -4.51
C MET A 68 -0.45 -8.93 -4.35
N SER A 69 0.26 -8.82 -5.46
CA SER A 69 1.68 -8.45 -5.48
C SER A 69 1.86 -6.98 -5.09
N ALA A 70 2.85 -6.68 -4.25
CA ALA A 70 3.17 -5.30 -3.87
C ALA A 70 3.74 -4.51 -5.04
N MET A 71 4.44 -5.21 -5.93
CA MET A 71 5.18 -4.66 -7.05
C MET A 71 4.77 -5.31 -8.38
N LYS A 72 4.92 -4.56 -9.46
CA LYS A 72 4.87 -5.08 -10.83
C LYS A 72 6.26 -4.98 -11.44
N ASP A 73 6.82 -6.14 -11.78
CA ASP A 73 8.16 -6.23 -12.33
C ASP A 73 8.13 -6.25 -13.86
N TYR A 74 8.85 -5.30 -14.46
CA TYR A 74 9.09 -5.23 -15.90
C TYR A 74 10.51 -5.67 -16.27
N VAL A 75 11.36 -6.00 -15.29
CA VAL A 75 12.73 -6.44 -15.56
C VAL A 75 12.72 -7.70 -16.44
N GLY A 76 13.54 -7.67 -17.49
CA GLY A 76 13.62 -8.74 -18.49
C GLY A 76 12.54 -8.68 -19.57
N GLN A 77 11.53 -7.80 -19.44
CA GLN A 77 10.56 -7.56 -20.50
C GLN A 77 11.14 -6.64 -21.58
N THR A 78 10.60 -6.76 -22.79
CA THR A 78 11.01 -5.96 -23.95
C THR A 78 10.01 -4.82 -24.18
N ASP A 79 10.51 -3.60 -24.32
CA ASP A 79 9.69 -2.44 -24.65
C ASP A 79 9.23 -2.46 -26.13
N PRO A 80 8.31 -1.55 -26.54
CA PRO A 80 7.87 -1.46 -27.94
C PRO A 80 8.96 -1.15 -28.98
N HIS A 81 10.16 -0.78 -28.54
CA HIS A 81 11.32 -0.46 -29.38
C HIS A 81 12.35 -1.60 -29.42
N GLY A 82 12.10 -2.73 -28.76
CA GLY A 82 12.99 -3.88 -28.73
C GLY A 82 14.04 -3.85 -27.62
N ASN A 83 14.00 -2.90 -26.68
CA ASN A 83 14.95 -2.82 -25.59
C ASN A 83 14.51 -3.66 -24.39
N VAL A 84 15.44 -4.41 -23.80
CA VAL A 84 15.19 -5.15 -22.55
C VAL A 84 15.30 -4.20 -21.36
N LEU A 85 14.24 -4.14 -20.55
CA LEU A 85 14.20 -3.35 -19.33
C LEU A 85 15.05 -4.01 -18.24
N ARG A 86 16.04 -3.28 -17.71
CA ARG A 86 17.00 -3.80 -16.71
C ARG A 86 16.65 -3.45 -15.27
N VAL A 87 16.01 -2.32 -15.05
CA VAL A 87 15.58 -1.82 -13.73
C VAL A 87 14.27 -1.10 -13.95
N SER A 88 13.16 -1.81 -13.76
CA SER A 88 11.83 -1.26 -13.97
C SER A 88 10.85 -2.05 -13.13
N THR A 89 10.67 -1.62 -11.90
CA THR A 89 9.70 -2.23 -10.98
C THR A 89 8.82 -1.11 -10.44
N MET A 90 7.52 -1.30 -10.54
CA MET A 90 6.50 -0.34 -10.12
C MET A 90 5.95 -0.78 -8.76
N ALA A 91 5.95 0.12 -7.77
CA ALA A 91 5.35 -0.10 -6.46
C ALA A 91 3.82 0.07 -6.55
N VAL A 92 3.15 -0.90 -7.18
CA VAL A 92 1.72 -0.86 -7.48
C VAL A 92 0.86 -0.63 -6.24
N ALA A 93 1.22 -1.24 -5.11
CA ALA A 93 0.49 -1.04 -3.86
C ALA A 93 0.56 0.41 -3.36
N ASP A 94 1.71 1.08 -3.48
CA ASP A 94 1.86 2.49 -3.13
C ASP A 94 1.11 3.41 -4.10
N GLU A 95 1.13 3.12 -5.41
CA GLU A 95 0.38 3.90 -6.40
C GLU A 95 -1.13 3.87 -6.11
N LEU A 96 -1.66 2.69 -5.78
CA LEU A 96 -3.07 2.52 -5.42
C LEU A 96 -3.41 3.20 -4.09
N ALA A 97 -2.53 3.09 -3.08
CA ALA A 97 -2.70 3.76 -1.79
C ALA A 97 -2.73 5.29 -1.96
N ALA A 98 -1.80 5.83 -2.75
CA ALA A 98 -1.73 7.26 -3.04
C ALA A 98 -2.98 7.76 -3.79
N ALA A 99 -3.49 7.00 -4.76
CA ALA A 99 -4.72 7.34 -5.48
C ALA A 99 -5.96 7.30 -4.58
N ALA A 100 -6.02 6.34 -3.65
CA ALA A 100 -7.15 6.20 -2.72
C ALA A 100 -7.30 7.42 -1.79
N GLU A 101 -6.20 8.08 -1.39
CA GLU A 101 -6.24 9.27 -0.54
C GLU A 101 -7.11 10.40 -1.14
N LEU A 102 -7.13 10.54 -2.47
CA LEU A 102 -7.89 11.60 -3.16
C LEU A 102 -9.40 11.53 -2.92
N VAL A 103 -9.93 10.34 -2.62
CA VAL A 103 -11.36 10.14 -2.34
C VAL A 103 -11.62 9.85 -0.86
N MET A 104 -10.60 9.41 -0.13
CA MET A 104 -10.69 9.23 1.32
C MET A 104 -10.69 10.58 2.02
N GLU A 105 -9.83 11.52 1.62
CA GLU A 105 -9.63 12.84 2.25
C GLU A 105 -9.41 12.81 3.77
N LYS A 106 -8.66 13.79 4.29
CA LYS A 106 -8.30 13.80 5.71
C LYS A 106 -9.46 14.01 6.69
N LEU A 107 -10.52 14.69 6.25
CA LEU A 107 -11.62 15.16 7.12
C LEU A 107 -12.98 14.56 6.79
N SER A 108 -13.13 13.90 5.64
CA SER A 108 -14.43 13.41 5.16
C SER A 108 -14.99 12.24 5.98
N ARG A 109 -14.15 11.62 6.83
CA ARG A 109 -14.44 10.38 7.56
C ARG A 109 -14.77 9.21 6.63
N VAL A 110 -14.09 9.13 5.49
CA VAL A 110 -14.14 7.99 4.56
C VAL A 110 -12.87 7.13 4.75
N PRO A 111 -12.90 6.08 5.59
CA PRO A 111 -11.71 5.28 5.89
C PRO A 111 -11.41 4.18 4.86
N VAL A 112 -12.26 4.00 3.85
CA VAL A 112 -12.15 2.93 2.86
C VAL A 112 -12.51 3.46 1.47
N ALA A 113 -11.65 3.18 0.49
CA ALA A 113 -11.90 3.38 -0.93
C ALA A 113 -11.93 2.04 -1.67
N ILE A 114 -12.63 2.00 -2.82
CA ILE A 114 -12.67 0.83 -3.70
C ILE A 114 -12.08 1.24 -5.06
N VAL A 115 -10.97 0.61 -5.43
CA VAL A 115 -10.43 0.71 -6.80
C VAL A 115 -11.00 -0.44 -7.64
N ARG A 116 -11.57 -0.12 -8.80
CA ARG A 116 -12.17 -1.09 -9.72
C ARG A 116 -11.66 -0.86 -11.13
N GLY A 117 -11.47 -1.95 -11.89
CA GLY A 117 -11.03 -1.91 -13.29
C GLY A 117 -9.52 -1.91 -13.48
N PHE A 118 -8.74 -1.87 -12.39
CA PHE A 118 -7.30 -2.08 -12.43
C PHE A 118 -6.97 -3.56 -12.40
N ASP A 119 -6.19 -4.03 -13.37
CA ASP A 119 -5.71 -5.41 -13.45
C ASP A 119 -4.41 -5.56 -12.64
N TYR A 120 -4.54 -6.02 -11.40
CA TYR A 120 -3.42 -6.29 -10.51
C TYR A 120 -3.06 -7.78 -10.51
N GLN A 121 -1.78 -8.07 -10.29
CA GLN A 121 -1.34 -9.45 -10.12
C GLN A 121 -1.79 -9.99 -8.76
N ARG A 122 -2.61 -11.04 -8.80
CA ARG A 122 -2.99 -11.81 -7.60
C ARG A 122 -1.78 -12.60 -7.09
N ALA A 123 -1.43 -12.43 -5.83
CA ALA A 123 -0.34 -13.13 -5.17
C ALA A 123 -0.52 -13.06 -3.64
N GLU A 124 0.23 -13.88 -2.91
CA GLU A 124 0.38 -13.75 -1.46
C GLU A 124 1.55 -12.80 -1.16
N GLY A 125 1.39 -11.53 -1.55
CA GLY A 125 2.40 -10.49 -1.37
C GLY A 125 2.32 -9.80 0.00
N SER A 126 3.39 -9.10 0.36
CA SER A 126 3.53 -8.36 1.62
C SER A 126 3.97 -6.92 1.39
N ALA A 127 3.47 -5.97 2.20
CA ALA A 127 3.95 -4.59 2.17
C ALA A 127 5.44 -4.49 2.55
N ARG A 128 6.01 -5.50 3.22
CA ARG A 128 7.45 -5.57 3.55
C ARG A 128 8.33 -5.64 2.32
N GLU A 129 7.81 -6.13 1.20
CA GLU A 129 8.55 -6.18 -0.08
C GLU A 129 8.85 -4.78 -0.63
N LEU A 130 8.09 -3.76 -0.21
CA LEU A 130 8.32 -2.35 -0.56
C LEU A 130 9.45 -1.72 0.27
N ILE A 131 9.76 -2.31 1.43
CA ILE A 131 10.79 -1.80 2.33
C ILE A 131 12.15 -2.27 1.84
N ARG A 132 13.01 -1.31 1.52
CA ARG A 132 14.37 -1.61 1.09
C ARG A 132 15.11 -2.35 2.22
N PRO A 133 15.74 -3.50 1.93
CA PRO A 133 16.61 -4.18 2.87
C PRO A 133 17.74 -3.28 3.38
N ALA A 134 18.12 -3.43 4.66
CA ALA A 134 19.06 -2.54 5.32
C ALA A 134 20.46 -2.52 4.67
N ASP A 135 20.90 -3.64 4.09
CA ASP A 135 22.17 -3.76 3.35
C ASP A 135 22.17 -2.98 2.03
N ARG A 136 21.00 -2.60 1.52
CA ARG A 136 20.84 -1.83 0.27
C ARG A 136 20.44 -0.38 0.52
N ASP A 137 20.11 0.00 1.75
CA ASP A 137 19.60 1.31 2.08
C ASP A 137 20.71 2.30 2.47
N LEU A 138 21.24 3.00 1.47
CA LEU A 138 22.32 3.98 1.63
C LEU A 138 21.89 5.29 2.32
N PHE A 139 20.59 5.46 2.61
CA PHE A 139 20.03 6.66 3.23
C PHE A 139 19.66 6.49 4.71
N ARG A 140 19.81 5.27 5.24
CA ARG A 140 19.47 4.94 6.62
C ARG A 140 20.54 5.38 7.61
#